data_AF-A0ABD0WGS8-F1
#
_entry.id   AF-A0ABD0WGS8-F1
#
_cell.length_a   1.000
_cell.length_b   1.000
_cell.length_c   1.000
_cell.angle_alpha   90.00
_cell.angle_beta   90.00
_cell.angle_gamma   90.00
#
_symmetry.space_group_name_H-M   'P 1'
#
loop_
_entity.id
_entity.type
_entity.pdbx_description
1 polymer ?
#
loop_
_entity_poly.entity_id
_entity_poly.type
_entity_poly.pdbx_seq_one_letter_code
_entity_poly.pdbx_strand_id
1 'polypeptide(L)'
;MGVKTIKCLLRSSVCHAMRLKLSMNVSRCSSSQPNKLENSAKRLQFIPAADSKHDWIGPPNRLSNLRPIIYHVPENETELEKKLRILRQETENWNHAFWTNQNVTFNNEKNYFILSQLKEKGITERDEKGRKRTLNSEEMAVFYKHFLDENCSRHANYNKEWYRRNFAITLLMGRLAFHNLWGMFAQRRR
;
A
#
# COMPACT_ATOMS: atom_id res chain seq x y z
N MET A 1 42.32 31.64 13.87
CA MET A 1 41.01 30.96 14.03
C MET A 1 40.10 31.45 12.91
N GLY A 2 39.90 30.63 11.87
CA GLY A 2 39.10 31.01 10.70
C GLY A 2 37.93 30.05 10.53
N VAL A 3 36.72 30.53 10.81
CA VAL A 3 35.48 29.74 10.70
C VAL A 3 35.09 29.68 9.22
N LYS A 4 35.18 28.50 8.60
CA LYS A 4 34.66 28.24 7.26
C LYS A 4 33.19 27.83 7.35
N THR A 5 32.30 28.74 6.97
CA THR A 5 30.86 28.47 6.89
C THR A 5 30.57 27.59 5.67
N ILE A 6 30.13 26.35 5.90
CA ILE A 6 29.69 25.42 4.85
C ILE A 6 28.27 25.85 4.42
N LYS A 7 28.15 26.45 3.24
CA LYS A 7 26.85 26.68 2.58
C LYS A 7 26.35 25.35 2.01
N CYS A 8 25.29 24.81 2.61
CA CYS A 8 24.56 23.66 2.12
C CYS A 8 23.73 24.08 0.89
N LEU A 9 24.14 23.68 -0.30
CA LEU A 9 23.37 23.85 -1.54
C LEU A 9 22.34 22.73 -1.63
N LEU A 10 21.09 23.02 -1.24
CA LEU A 10 19.93 22.21 -1.58
C LEU A 10 19.71 22.26 -3.11
N ARG A 11 20.20 21.25 -3.82
CA ARG A 11 19.81 21.01 -5.22
C ARG A 11 18.38 20.45 -5.22
N SER A 12 17.42 21.32 -5.53
CA SER A 12 16.08 20.90 -5.95
C SER A 12 16.19 20.13 -7.27
N SER A 13 15.94 18.81 -7.23
CA SER A 13 15.79 18.01 -8.44
C SER A 13 14.35 18.20 -8.94
N VAL A 14 14.20 18.96 -10.01
CA VAL A 14 12.94 19.13 -10.72
C VAL A 14 12.72 17.85 -11.53
N CYS A 15 11.78 17.01 -11.08
CA CYS A 15 11.33 15.84 -11.84
C CYS A 15 10.50 16.33 -13.04
N HIS A 16 11.05 16.27 -14.25
CA HIS A 16 10.29 16.49 -15.47
C HIS A 16 9.45 15.26 -15.78
N ALA A 17 8.13 15.36 -15.58
CA ALA A 17 7.19 14.34 -15.97
C ALA A 17 6.95 14.40 -17.49
N MET A 18 7.48 13.43 -18.25
CA MET A 18 6.98 13.15 -19.60
C MET A 18 5.74 12.28 -19.52
N ARG A 19 4.63 12.78 -20.04
CA ARG A 19 3.33 12.10 -20.06
C ARG A 19 3.27 11.14 -21.25
N LEU A 20 3.70 9.88 -21.07
CA LEU A 20 3.45 8.82 -22.04
C LEU A 20 2.04 8.25 -21.82
N LYS A 21 1.15 8.46 -22.78
CA LYS A 21 -0.13 7.74 -22.88
C LYS A 21 0.16 6.33 -23.40
N LEU A 22 0.22 5.33 -22.52
CA LEU A 22 0.22 3.94 -22.94
C LEU A 22 -1.23 3.49 -23.20
N SER A 23 -1.54 3.22 -24.46
CA SER A 23 -2.76 2.52 -24.87
C SER A 23 -2.66 1.05 -24.46
N MET A 24 -3.58 0.56 -23.63
CA MET A 24 -3.63 -0.84 -23.20
C MET A 24 -4.38 -1.67 -24.24
N ASN A 25 -3.65 -2.40 -25.07
CA ASN A 25 -4.20 -3.54 -25.80
C ASN A 25 -4.01 -4.81 -24.97
N VAL A 26 -5.09 -5.27 -24.35
CA VAL A 26 -5.13 -6.53 -23.60
C VAL A 26 -5.17 -7.69 -24.60
N SER A 27 -4.02 -8.32 -24.84
CA SER A 27 -3.96 -9.61 -25.53
C SER A 27 -4.32 -10.72 -24.55
N ARG A 28 -5.50 -11.33 -24.74
CA ARG A 28 -6.02 -12.43 -23.95
C ARG A 28 -5.37 -13.73 -24.42
N CYS A 29 -4.33 -14.19 -23.73
CA CYS A 29 -3.76 -15.52 -23.96
C CYS A 29 -4.35 -16.51 -22.94
N SER A 30 -5.19 -17.42 -23.43
CA SER A 30 -5.84 -18.48 -22.66
C SER A 30 -4.91 -19.67 -22.55
N SER A 31 -4.56 -20.09 -21.32
CA SER A 31 -4.10 -21.45 -21.07
C SER A 31 -4.80 -21.97 -19.82
N SER A 32 -5.57 -23.03 -20.02
CA SER A 32 -6.41 -23.72 -19.04
C SER A 32 -5.55 -24.61 -18.13
N GLN A 33 -5.62 -24.37 -16.82
CA GLN A 33 -5.26 -25.37 -15.80
C GLN A 33 -6.27 -25.25 -14.64
N PRO A 34 -7.21 -26.21 -14.46
CA PRO A 34 -8.42 -26.02 -13.65
C PRO A 34 -8.23 -26.26 -12.14
N ASN A 35 -7.01 -26.50 -11.65
CA ASN A 35 -6.82 -27.03 -10.28
C ASN A 35 -6.24 -26.04 -9.24
N LYS A 36 -6.09 -24.75 -9.58
CA LYS A 36 -5.53 -23.74 -8.65
C LYS A 36 -6.56 -22.77 -8.07
N LEU A 37 -7.72 -22.62 -8.72
CA LEU A 37 -8.76 -21.69 -8.28
C LEU A 37 -9.49 -22.21 -7.03
N GLU A 38 -9.73 -23.52 -6.98
CA GLU A 38 -10.49 -24.20 -5.92
C GLU A 38 -9.75 -24.21 -4.57
N ASN A 39 -8.42 -24.29 -4.58
CA ASN A 39 -7.58 -24.24 -3.38
C ASN A 39 -7.34 -22.81 -2.86
N SER A 40 -7.65 -21.77 -3.64
CA SER A 40 -7.51 -20.38 -3.18
C SER A 40 -8.73 -19.90 -2.38
N ALA A 41 -9.91 -20.46 -2.67
CA ALA A 41 -11.17 -20.16 -2.00
C ALA A 41 -11.25 -20.72 -0.57
N LYS A 42 -10.46 -21.76 -0.24
CA LYS A 42 -10.44 -22.40 1.09
C LYS A 42 -9.46 -21.77 2.11
N ARG A 43 -8.68 -20.76 1.74
CA ARG A 43 -7.74 -20.12 2.69
C ARG A 43 -8.46 -19.06 3.52
N LEU A 44 -9.28 -19.55 4.46
CA LEU A 44 -9.83 -18.89 5.64
C LEU A 44 -10.06 -17.39 5.45
N GLN A 45 -11.28 -17.01 5.08
CA GLN A 45 -11.79 -15.72 5.55
C GLN A 45 -11.71 -15.79 7.08
N PHE A 46 -10.69 -15.15 7.65
CA PHE A 46 -10.48 -15.13 9.09
C PHE A 46 -11.56 -14.21 9.67
N ILE A 47 -12.60 -14.82 10.23
CA ILE A 47 -13.74 -14.11 10.80
C ILE A 47 -13.53 -14.05 12.31
N PRO A 48 -13.47 -12.85 12.90
CA PRO A 48 -13.37 -12.72 14.34
C PRO A 48 -14.61 -13.30 15.03
N ALA A 49 -14.44 -13.75 16.28
CA ALA A 49 -15.56 -14.20 17.09
C ALA A 49 -16.60 -13.08 17.21
N ALA A 50 -17.88 -13.45 17.13
CA ALA A 50 -19.00 -12.50 17.07
C ALA A 50 -19.13 -11.63 18.33
N ASP A 51 -18.53 -12.06 19.45
CA ASP A 51 -18.56 -11.43 20.77
C ASP A 51 -17.32 -10.55 21.07
N SER A 52 -16.40 -10.41 20.12
CA SER A 52 -15.18 -9.66 20.38
C SER A 52 -15.42 -8.16 20.48
N LYS A 53 -14.89 -7.57 21.56
CA LYS A 53 -14.99 -6.14 21.88
C LYS A 53 -13.86 -5.27 21.32
N HIS A 54 -12.94 -5.84 20.54
CA HIS A 54 -11.74 -5.16 20.06
C HIS A 54 -11.59 -5.28 18.55
N ASP A 55 -10.86 -4.32 17.96
CA ASP A 55 -10.46 -4.39 16.56
C ASP A 55 -9.56 -5.60 16.30
N TRP A 56 -9.76 -6.26 15.18
CA TRP A 56 -8.99 -7.45 14.80
C TRP A 56 -8.04 -7.15 13.66
N ILE A 57 -6.80 -7.64 13.79
CA ILE A 57 -5.76 -7.50 12.78
C ILE A 57 -5.47 -8.86 12.18
N GLY A 58 -5.74 -9.01 10.89
CA GLY A 58 -5.56 -10.26 10.16
C GLY A 58 -4.11 -10.54 9.73
N PRO A 59 -3.88 -11.72 9.10
CA PRO A 59 -2.59 -12.03 8.49
C PRO A 59 -2.27 -11.09 7.31
N PRO A 60 -0.99 -10.92 6.94
CA PRO A 60 -0.61 -10.08 5.80
C PRO A 60 -1.34 -10.48 4.51
N ASN A 61 -1.92 -9.49 3.82
CA ASN A 61 -2.55 -9.68 2.53
C ASN A 61 -1.49 -10.05 1.47
N ARG A 62 -1.79 -11.04 0.62
CA ARG A 62 -0.80 -11.57 -0.35
C ARG A 62 -0.40 -10.59 -1.45
N LEU A 63 -1.26 -9.60 -1.75
CA LEU A 63 -1.03 -8.65 -2.82
C LEU A 63 -0.52 -7.32 -2.28
N SER A 64 -1.22 -6.73 -1.30
CA SER A 64 -0.80 -5.45 -0.73
C SER A 64 0.31 -5.56 0.32
N ASN A 65 0.56 -6.75 0.88
CA ASN A 65 1.41 -6.99 2.06
C ASN A 65 0.94 -6.31 3.36
N LEU A 66 -0.16 -5.54 3.32
CA LEU A 66 -0.76 -4.90 4.48
C LEU A 66 -1.64 -5.88 5.27
N ARG A 67 -1.76 -5.66 6.59
CA ARG A 67 -2.64 -6.47 7.43
C ARG A 67 -4.05 -5.88 7.41
N PRO A 68 -5.08 -6.65 6.98
CA PRO A 68 -6.45 -6.16 6.99
C PRO A 68 -6.93 -6.00 8.44
N ILE A 69 -7.72 -4.96 8.68
CA ILE A 69 -8.33 -4.66 9.98
C ILE A 69 -9.83 -4.87 9.86
N ILE A 70 -10.41 -5.58 10.83
CA ILE A 70 -11.86 -5.68 11.02
C ILE A 70 -12.19 -4.86 12.27
N TYR A 71 -12.83 -3.70 12.07
CA TYR A 71 -13.19 -2.82 13.17
C TYR A 71 -14.36 -3.38 13.96
N HIS A 72 -14.24 -3.37 15.29
CA HIS A 72 -15.33 -3.71 16.18
C HIS A 72 -16.48 -2.70 16.05
N VAL A 73 -17.71 -3.20 16.08
CA VAL A 73 -18.94 -2.40 16.08
C VAL A 73 -19.60 -2.54 17.46
N PRO A 74 -19.55 -1.50 18.30
CA PRO A 74 -20.22 -1.52 19.60
C PRO A 74 -21.75 -1.63 19.46
N GLU A 75 -22.40 -2.25 20.44
CA GLU A 75 -23.87 -2.40 20.45
C GLU A 75 -24.61 -1.04 20.43
N ASN A 76 -24.12 -0.07 21.19
CA ASN A 76 -24.70 1.28 21.31
C ASN A 76 -23.82 2.33 20.60
N GLU A 77 -23.39 2.03 19.36
CA GLU A 77 -22.53 2.93 18.60
C GLU A 77 -23.21 4.27 18.32
N THR A 78 -22.60 5.37 18.76
CA THR A 78 -23.05 6.72 18.43
C THR A 78 -22.76 7.05 16.96
N GLU A 79 -23.53 7.97 16.37
CA GLU A 79 -23.29 8.40 14.99
C GLU A 79 -21.86 8.96 14.77
N LEU A 80 -21.25 9.53 15.81
CA LEU A 80 -19.88 10.05 15.74
C LEU A 80 -18.84 8.90 15.72
N GLU A 81 -19.04 7.87 16.54
CA GLU A 81 -18.22 6.64 16.53
C GLU A 81 -18.35 5.89 15.21
N LYS A 82 -19.58 5.73 14.72
CA LYS A 82 -19.86 5.13 13.41
C LYS A 82 -19.16 5.85 12.29
N LYS A 83 -19.24 7.19 12.27
CA LYS A 83 -18.54 8.02 11.29
C LYS A 83 -17.03 7.83 11.35
N LEU A 84 -16.46 7.75 12.55
CA LEU A 84 -15.03 7.49 12.76
C LEU A 84 -14.64 6.10 12.24
N ARG A 85 -15.40 5.07 12.59
CA ARG A 85 -15.17 3.69 12.15
C ARG A 85 -15.22 3.56 10.63
N ILE A 86 -16.25 4.12 10.00
CA ILE A 86 -16.39 4.12 8.53
C ILE A 86 -15.20 4.84 7.87
N LEU A 87 -14.83 6.03 8.35
CA LEU A 87 -13.70 6.78 7.79
C LEU A 87 -12.37 6.00 7.89
N ARG A 88 -12.14 5.30 9.02
CA ARG A 88 -10.97 4.42 9.19
C ARG A 88 -11.01 3.26 8.19
N GLN A 89 -12.14 2.56 8.07
CA GLN A 89 -12.31 1.46 7.13
C GLN A 89 -12.11 1.89 5.67
N GLU A 90 -12.68 3.02 5.27
CA GLU A 90 -12.51 3.56 3.91
C GLU A 90 -11.05 3.93 3.63
N THR A 91 -10.35 4.48 4.63
CA THR A 91 -8.93 4.82 4.52
C THR A 91 -8.06 3.58 4.38
N GLU A 92 -8.31 2.53 5.17
CA GLU A 92 -7.63 1.25 5.03
C GLU A 92 -7.92 0.57 3.70
N ASN A 93 -9.18 0.56 3.25
CA ASN A 93 -9.56 -0.01 1.96
C ASN A 93 -8.84 0.71 0.80
N TRP A 94 -8.78 2.04 0.86
CA TRP A 94 -8.04 2.86 -0.10
C TRP A 94 -6.53 2.54 -0.09
N ASN A 95 -5.94 2.44 1.11
CA ASN A 95 -4.54 2.07 1.31
C ASN A 95 -4.21 0.69 0.73
N HIS A 96 -5.04 -0.31 1.03
CA HIS A 96 -4.95 -1.65 0.48
C HIS A 96 -5.05 -1.67 -1.05
N ALA A 97 -6.00 -0.93 -1.63
CA ALA A 97 -6.16 -0.85 -3.07
C ALA A 97 -4.92 -0.22 -3.74
N PHE A 98 -4.40 0.86 -3.16
CA PHE A 98 -3.17 1.50 -3.65
C PHE A 98 -2.01 0.50 -3.64
N TRP A 99 -1.68 -0.10 -2.50
CA TRP A 99 -0.54 -1.01 -2.39
C TRP A 99 -0.71 -2.30 -3.17
N THR A 100 -1.93 -2.80 -3.33
CA THR A 100 -2.21 -3.92 -4.24
C THR A 100 -1.77 -3.56 -5.66
N ASN A 101 -2.22 -2.41 -6.16
CA ASN A 101 -1.87 -1.96 -7.50
C ASN A 101 -0.36 -1.69 -7.63
N GLN A 102 0.26 -1.01 -6.66
CA GLN A 102 1.71 -0.75 -6.64
C GLN A 102 2.51 -2.04 -6.73
N ASN A 103 2.19 -3.02 -5.86
CA ASN A 103 2.96 -4.26 -5.77
C ASN A 103 2.78 -5.11 -7.03
N VAL A 104 1.58 -5.15 -7.61
CA VAL A 104 1.33 -5.85 -8.88
C VAL A 104 2.14 -5.19 -10.01
N THR A 105 2.03 -3.88 -10.17
CA THR A 105 2.78 -3.12 -11.17
C THR A 105 4.30 -3.32 -11.02
N PHE A 106 4.82 -3.12 -9.80
CA PHE A 106 6.24 -3.30 -9.49
C PHE A 106 6.73 -4.70 -9.84
N ASN A 107 6.01 -5.74 -9.42
CA ASN A 107 6.42 -7.12 -9.72
C ASN A 107 6.40 -7.41 -11.22
N ASN A 108 5.43 -6.89 -11.96
CA ASN A 108 5.35 -7.06 -13.40
C ASN A 108 6.52 -6.37 -14.11
N GLU A 109 6.76 -5.09 -13.81
CA GLU A 109 7.85 -4.31 -14.42
C GLU A 109 9.22 -4.87 -14.05
N LYS A 110 9.42 -5.28 -12.79
CA LYS A 110 10.64 -5.94 -12.33
C LYS A 110 10.90 -7.23 -13.09
N ASN A 111 9.87 -8.08 -13.24
CA ASN A 111 10.01 -9.33 -13.98
C ASN A 111 10.34 -9.05 -15.45
N TYR A 112 9.67 -8.08 -16.08
CA TYR A 112 9.97 -7.68 -17.44
C TYR A 112 11.42 -7.23 -17.61
N PHE A 113 11.91 -6.35 -16.73
CA PHE A 113 13.29 -5.88 -16.74
C PHE A 113 14.30 -7.03 -16.56
N ILE A 114 14.02 -7.97 -15.64
CA ILE A 114 14.89 -9.15 -15.47
C ILE A 114 14.95 -9.97 -16.76
N LEU A 115 13.80 -10.23 -17.39
CA LEU A 115 13.74 -11.01 -18.63
C LEU A 115 14.45 -10.30 -19.79
N SER A 116 14.31 -8.98 -19.92
CA SER A 116 14.98 -8.22 -20.98
C SER A 116 16.51 -8.27 -20.83
N GLN A 117 17.02 -8.03 -19.62
CA GLN A 117 18.47 -8.08 -19.35
C GLN A 117 19.05 -9.49 -19.56
N LEU A 118 18.33 -10.54 -19.16
CA LEU A 118 18.78 -11.92 -19.39
C LEU A 118 18.82 -12.26 -20.89
N LYS A 119 17.82 -11.82 -21.65
CA LYS A 119 17.75 -12.00 -23.11
C LYS A 119 18.89 -11.27 -23.82
N GLU A 120 19.19 -10.03 -23.42
CA GLU A 120 20.29 -9.23 -24.00
C GLU A 120 21.65 -9.90 -23.77
N LYS A 121 21.84 -10.54 -22.61
CA LYS A 121 23.05 -11.33 -22.31
C LYS A 121 23.08 -12.70 -22.99
N GLY A 122 22.02 -13.11 -23.69
CA GLY A 122 21.90 -14.45 -24.28
C GLY A 122 21.79 -15.58 -23.24
N ILE A 123 21.35 -15.26 -22.01
CA ILE A 123 21.28 -16.19 -20.89
C ILE A 123 19.84 -16.70 -20.74
N THR A 124 19.67 -18.01 -20.57
CA THR A 124 18.35 -18.61 -20.30
C THR A 124 17.77 -18.17 -18.95
N GLU A 125 16.44 -18.05 -18.86
CA GLU A 125 15.74 -17.59 -17.65
C GLU A 125 15.98 -18.46 -16.41
N ARG A 126 16.29 -19.74 -16.64
CA ARG A 126 16.54 -20.73 -15.59
C ARG A 126 17.95 -21.25 -15.68
N ASP A 127 18.53 -21.47 -14.51
CA ASP A 127 19.79 -22.19 -14.40
C ASP A 127 19.59 -23.69 -14.70
N GLU A 128 20.69 -24.42 -14.74
CA GLU A 128 20.72 -25.88 -14.96
C GLU A 128 19.93 -26.66 -13.89
N LYS A 129 19.69 -26.04 -12.72
CA LYS A 129 18.93 -26.60 -11.59
C LYS A 129 17.46 -26.15 -11.60
N GLY A 130 17.00 -25.46 -12.65
CA GLY A 130 15.64 -24.96 -12.80
C GLY A 130 15.27 -23.74 -11.96
N ARG A 131 16.21 -23.13 -11.22
CA ARG A 131 16.01 -21.91 -10.44
C ARG A 131 15.96 -20.71 -11.37
N LYS A 132 15.09 -19.73 -11.07
CA LYS A 132 15.06 -18.46 -11.80
C LYS A 132 16.37 -17.72 -11.58
N ARG A 133 17.05 -17.33 -12.66
CA ARG A 133 18.22 -16.46 -12.55
C ARG A 133 17.80 -15.06 -12.11
N THR A 134 18.62 -14.47 -11.26
CA THR A 134 18.48 -13.08 -10.78
C THR A 134 19.62 -12.24 -11.30
N LEU A 135 19.36 -10.97 -11.55
CA LEU A 135 20.39 -10.00 -11.94
C LEU A 135 21.28 -9.61 -10.76
N ASN A 136 22.46 -9.06 -11.06
CA ASN A 136 23.32 -8.49 -10.03
C ASN A 136 22.66 -7.26 -9.38
N SER A 137 23.09 -6.90 -8.17
CA SER A 137 22.57 -5.76 -7.42
C SER A 137 22.74 -4.43 -8.18
N GLU A 138 23.87 -4.25 -8.87
CA GLU A 138 24.15 -3.05 -9.68
C GLU A 138 23.14 -2.88 -10.83
N GLU A 139 22.84 -3.97 -11.53
CA GLU A 139 21.85 -3.96 -12.62
C GLU A 139 20.44 -3.74 -12.10
N MET A 140 20.12 -4.30 -10.93
CA MET A 140 18.85 -4.07 -10.27
C MET A 140 18.71 -2.64 -9.73
N ALA A 141 19.81 -1.99 -9.36
CA ALA A 141 19.79 -0.60 -8.92
C ALA A 141 19.31 0.34 -10.04
N VAL A 142 19.68 0.06 -11.30
CA VAL A 142 19.19 0.81 -12.47
C VAL A 142 17.67 0.72 -12.56
N PHE A 143 17.10 -0.48 -12.45
CA PHE A 143 15.65 -0.67 -12.42
C PHE A 143 15.00 0.08 -11.26
N TYR A 144 15.53 -0.04 -10.03
CA TYR A 144 14.92 0.60 -8.87
C TYR A 144 14.92 2.11 -8.99
N LYS A 145 16.02 2.71 -9.45
CA LYS A 145 16.08 4.14 -9.69
C LYS A 145 15.03 4.57 -10.72
N HIS A 146 15.00 3.90 -11.87
CA HIS A 146 14.04 4.20 -12.93
C HIS A 146 12.58 4.08 -12.44
N PHE A 147 12.25 2.99 -11.74
CA PHE A 147 10.91 2.79 -11.20
C PHE A 147 10.51 3.90 -10.22
N LEU A 148 11.43 4.32 -9.34
CA LEU A 148 11.17 5.40 -8.39
C LEU A 148 11.00 6.75 -9.09
N ASP A 149 11.82 7.05 -10.09
CA ASP A 149 11.75 8.30 -10.86
C ASP A 149 10.40 8.39 -11.60
N GLU A 150 9.98 7.34 -12.29
CA GLU A 150 8.69 7.30 -13.01
C GLU A 150 7.48 7.41 -12.06
N ASN A 151 7.59 6.86 -10.86
CA ASN A 151 6.48 6.79 -9.91
C ASN A 151 6.51 7.90 -8.85
N CYS A 152 7.46 8.83 -8.92
CA CYS A 152 7.66 9.86 -7.89
C CYS A 152 6.38 10.68 -7.62
N SER A 153 5.71 11.13 -8.68
CA SER A 153 4.47 11.93 -8.60
C SER A 153 3.30 11.13 -8.02
N ARG A 154 3.19 9.85 -8.40
CA ARG A 154 2.18 8.93 -7.87
C ARG A 154 2.36 8.72 -6.37
N HIS A 155 3.60 8.51 -5.91
CA HIS A 155 3.90 8.37 -4.49
C HIS A 155 3.70 9.67 -3.71
N ALA A 156 4.06 10.83 -4.28
CA ALA A 156 3.81 12.12 -3.66
C ALA A 156 2.30 12.37 -3.46
N ASN A 157 1.49 12.08 -4.48
CA ASN A 157 0.03 12.20 -4.39
C ASN A 157 -0.57 11.23 -3.37
N TYR A 158 -0.08 9.98 -3.33
CA TYR A 158 -0.48 9.02 -2.31
C TYR A 158 -0.15 9.52 -0.91
N ASN A 159 1.09 9.97 -0.65
CA ASN A 159 1.48 10.44 0.68
C ASN A 159 0.63 11.64 1.11
N LYS A 160 0.39 12.59 0.20
CA LYS A 160 -0.49 13.74 0.45
C LYS A 160 -1.90 13.29 0.89
N GLU A 161 -2.50 12.36 0.16
CA GLU A 161 -3.83 11.86 0.46
C GLU A 161 -3.86 11.01 1.75
N TRP A 162 -2.81 10.21 1.99
CA TRP A 162 -2.63 9.44 3.21
C TRP A 162 -2.60 10.36 4.44
N TYR A 163 -1.82 11.44 4.40
CA TYR A 163 -1.80 12.43 5.49
C TYR A 163 -3.14 13.14 5.65
N ARG A 164 -3.79 13.52 4.55
CA ARG A 164 -5.12 14.17 4.60
C ARG A 164 -6.15 13.30 5.31
N ARG A 165 -6.20 12.00 4.98
CA ARG A 165 -7.13 11.03 5.59
C ARG A 165 -6.81 10.79 7.06
N ASN A 166 -5.55 10.54 7.38
CA ASN A 166 -5.12 10.31 8.77
C ASN A 166 -5.35 11.54 9.65
N PHE A 167 -5.13 12.75 9.13
CA PHE A 167 -5.44 13.98 9.86
C PHE A 167 -6.94 14.13 10.13
N ALA A 168 -7.79 13.82 9.14
CA ALA A 168 -9.23 13.82 9.33
C ALA A 168 -9.69 12.81 10.39
N ILE A 169 -9.10 11.61 10.40
CA ILE A 169 -9.34 10.59 11.44
C ILE A 169 -8.92 11.13 12.81
N THR A 170 -7.71 11.66 12.96
CA THR A 170 -7.21 12.23 14.22
C THR A 170 -8.08 13.35 14.75
N LEU A 171 -8.52 14.27 13.88
CA LEU A 171 -9.42 15.34 14.27
C LEU A 171 -10.77 14.80 14.78
N LEU A 172 -11.32 13.79 14.10
CA LEU A 172 -12.57 13.17 14.49
C LEU A 172 -12.46 12.38 15.80
N MET A 173 -11.33 11.69 16.01
CA MET A 173 -11.00 11.04 17.29
C MET A 173 -10.95 12.07 18.42
N GLY A 174 -10.28 13.20 18.20
CA GLY A 174 -10.21 14.29 19.18
C GLY A 174 -11.59 14.86 19.52
N ARG A 175 -12.44 15.05 18.51
CA ARG A 175 -13.84 15.51 18.71
C ARG A 175 -14.66 14.51 19.53
N LEU A 176 -14.52 13.20 19.26
CA LEU A 176 -15.22 12.16 19.99
C LEU A 176 -14.76 12.10 21.46
N ALA A 177 -13.45 12.14 21.71
CA ALA A 177 -12.89 12.18 23.06
C ALA A 177 -13.41 13.40 23.84
N PHE A 178 -13.43 14.57 23.20
CA PHE A 178 -13.98 15.78 23.82
C PHE A 178 -15.48 15.66 24.15
N HIS A 179 -16.28 15.13 23.22
CA HIS A 179 -17.71 14.91 23.44
C HIS A 179 -17.97 13.98 24.64
N ASN A 180 -17.22 12.89 24.74
CA ASN A 180 -17.35 11.92 25.84
C ASN A 180 -16.94 12.54 27.19
N LEU A 181 -15.83 13.28 27.22
CA LEU A 181 -15.40 14.01 28.42
C LEU A 181 -16.44 15.02 28.87
N TRP A 182 -16.99 15.81 27.94
CA TRP A 182 -18.01 16.80 28.25
C TRP A 182 -19.28 16.15 28.84
N GLY A 183 -19.74 15.04 28.26
CA GLY A 183 -20.87 14.27 28.78
C GLY A 183 -20.65 13.80 30.22
N MET A 184 -19.45 13.29 30.52
CA MET A 184 -19.08 12.91 31.89
C MET A 184 -19.12 14.08 32.87
N PHE A 185 -18.59 15.25 32.48
CA PHE A 185 -18.60 16.44 33.35
C PHE A 185 -20.01 16.99 33.57
N ALA A 186 -20.87 16.98 32.54
CA ALA A 186 -22.24 17.45 32.66
C ALA A 186 -23.09 16.54 33.59
N GLN A 187 -22.87 15.23 33.53
CA GLN A 187 -23.59 14.26 34.36
C GLN A 187 -23.13 14.26 35.82
N ARG A 188 -21.87 14.65 36.08
CA ARG A 188 -21.31 14.78 37.44
C ARG A 188 -21.72 16.07 38.17
N ARG A 189 -22.34 17.04 37.47
CA ARG A 189 -22.87 18.29 38.05
C ARG A 189 -24.37 18.25 38.34
N ARG A 190 -25.06 17.14 38.02
CA ARG A 190 -26.43 16.85 38.45
C ARG A 190 -26.38 15.92 39.65
#